data_AF-A0A0R3R720-F1
#
_entry.id   AF-A0A0R3R720-F1
#
_cell.length_a   1.000
_cell.length_b   1.000
_cell.length_c   1.000
_cell.angle_alpha   90.00
_cell.angle_beta   90.00
_cell.angle_gamma   90.00
#
_symmetry.space_group_name_H-M   'P 1'
#
loop_
_entity.id
_entity.type
_entity.pdbx_description
1 polymer ?
#
loop_
_entity_poly.entity_id
_entity_poly.type
_entity_poly.pdbx_seq_one_letter_code
_entity_poly.pdbx_strand_id
1 'polypeptide(L)'
;MKYHWLHERAVVTDLVCPILRGCIRENNAKIQYQMLNVLFDVAKTVSLRESEDDDLFLMVMEIANSFLALDLDTAEVFENMEILTGDVCQVLAERFSDLRSSHLHYIIHILCEHLHSHYQHGLVREIGCEIRERIFSALLTLVCNPPSEQMVFKIFKANPFVFIKYFASVCIGEFDDVTNVRICRAGGDTNGNFKWSEICVVVTRAIEEELWFPVMKIILQRLCRIVEVRDLIFTAGTERIEKLKNAIIALYHKFVL
;
A
#
# COMPACT_ATOMS: atom_id res chain seq x y z
N MET A 1 7.52 -20.70 24.09
CA MET A 1 6.63 -19.89 23.21
C MET A 1 5.67 -18.96 23.95
N LYS A 2 4.95 -19.39 25.01
CA LYS A 2 4.00 -18.52 25.75
C LYS A 2 4.65 -17.29 26.41
N TYR A 3 5.84 -17.44 26.99
CA TYR A 3 6.57 -16.35 27.66
C TYR A 3 7.14 -15.29 26.70
N HIS A 4 7.71 -15.68 25.56
CA HIS A 4 8.21 -14.72 24.56
C HIS A 4 7.11 -13.80 24.03
N TRP A 5 5.93 -14.35 23.77
CA TRP A 5 4.78 -13.55 23.33
C TRP A 5 4.29 -12.57 24.41
N LEU A 6 4.23 -13.00 25.67
CA LEU A 6 3.85 -12.09 26.77
C LEU A 6 4.84 -10.94 26.93
N HIS A 7 6.14 -11.21 26.75
CA HIS A 7 7.18 -10.17 26.80
C HIS A 7 7.15 -9.26 25.58
N GLU A 8 7.02 -9.80 24.37
CA GLU A 8 6.85 -9.03 23.13
C GLU A 8 5.65 -8.09 23.23
N ARG A 9 4.51 -8.64 23.67
CA ARG A 9 3.29 -7.86 23.90
C ARG A 9 3.54 -6.72 24.87
N ALA A 10 4.02 -7.00 26.09
CA ALA A 10 4.24 -5.96 27.09
C ALA A 10 5.22 -4.88 26.60
N VAL A 11 6.29 -5.28 25.89
CA VAL A 11 7.23 -4.33 25.30
C VAL A 11 6.54 -3.47 24.22
N VAL A 12 5.75 -4.07 23.34
CA VAL A 12 5.08 -3.34 22.27
C VAL A 12 3.98 -2.42 22.83
N THR A 13 3.09 -2.94 23.66
CA THR A 13 1.92 -2.20 24.17
C THR A 13 2.28 -1.17 25.22
N ASP A 14 3.22 -1.47 26.12
CA ASP A 14 3.46 -0.67 27.31
C ASP A 14 4.69 0.25 27.17
N LEU A 15 5.57 -0.02 26.20
CA LEU A 15 6.77 0.78 25.95
C LEU A 15 6.79 1.39 24.54
N VAL A 16 6.73 0.57 23.49
CA VAL A 16 6.92 1.03 22.11
C VAL A 16 5.77 1.92 21.64
N CYS A 17 4.53 1.42 21.67
CA CYS A 17 3.36 2.16 21.19
C CYS A 17 3.17 3.51 21.90
N PRO A 18 3.29 3.61 23.24
CA PRO A 18 3.17 4.90 23.94
C PRO A 18 4.23 5.92 23.49
N ILE A 19 5.48 5.49 23.29
CA ILE A 19 6.55 6.37 22.82
C ILE A 19 6.25 6.82 21.38
N LEU A 20 5.93 5.87 20.50
CA LEU A 20 5.77 6.14 19.07
C LEU A 20 4.47 6.90 18.73
N ARG A 21 3.44 6.83 19.57
CA ARG A 21 2.25 7.70 19.43
C ARG A 21 2.60 9.19 19.52
N GLY A 22 3.68 9.54 20.22
CA GLY A 22 4.17 10.91 20.29
C GLY A 22 4.87 11.40 19.01
N CYS A 23 5.21 10.49 18.09
CA CYS A 23 6.02 10.78 16.91
C CYS A 23 5.43 11.92 16.05
N ILE A 24 4.09 11.99 15.93
CA ILE A 24 3.40 13.02 15.13
C ILE A 24 3.69 14.42 15.65
N ARG A 25 3.89 14.56 16.96
CA ARG A 25 4.10 15.84 17.65
C ARG A 25 5.57 16.16 17.82
N GLU A 26 6.46 15.31 17.31
CA GLU A 26 7.90 15.54 17.38
C GLU A 26 8.31 16.59 16.34
N ASN A 27 8.77 17.74 16.81
CA ASN A 27 9.17 18.86 15.95
C ASN A 27 10.57 18.66 15.37
N ASN A 28 11.39 17.79 15.96
CA ASN A 28 12.72 17.50 15.44
C ASN A 28 12.64 16.41 14.36
N ALA A 29 12.76 16.80 13.09
CA ALA A 29 12.70 15.89 11.95
C ALA A 29 13.65 14.68 12.08
N LYS A 30 14.84 14.85 12.68
CA LYS A 30 15.78 13.74 12.90
C LYS A 30 15.28 12.75 13.95
N ILE A 31 14.68 13.23 15.03
CA ILE A 31 14.10 12.37 16.07
C ILE A 31 12.86 11.69 15.52
N GLN A 32 11.99 12.42 14.81
CA GLN A 32 10.81 11.86 14.15
C GLN A 32 11.21 10.74 13.18
N TYR A 33 12.22 10.95 12.33
CA TYR A 33 12.76 9.90 11.46
C TYR A 33 13.26 8.66 12.22
N GLN A 34 13.99 8.84 13.33
CA GLN A 34 14.42 7.71 14.16
C GLN A 34 13.26 6.95 14.78
N MET A 35 12.22 7.65 15.22
CA MET A 35 10.99 7.04 15.74
C MET A 35 10.24 6.26 14.64
N LEU A 36 10.20 6.77 13.40
CA LEU A 36 9.64 6.04 12.26
C LEU A 36 10.42 4.77 11.95
N ASN A 37 11.75 4.81 11.95
CA ASN A 37 12.55 3.59 11.77
C ASN A 37 12.23 2.52 12.82
N VAL A 38 12.13 2.92 14.10
CA VAL A 38 11.74 1.99 15.17
C VAL A 38 10.32 1.46 14.96
N LEU A 39 9.38 2.31 14.54
CA LEU A 39 8.01 1.90 14.21
C LEU A 39 7.99 0.78 13.17
N PHE A 40 8.76 0.95 12.10
CA PHE A 40 8.77 -0.01 11.00
C PHE A 40 9.61 -1.24 11.26
N ASP A 41 10.70 -1.15 12.03
CA ASP A 41 11.42 -2.33 12.52
C ASP A 41 10.50 -3.21 13.39
N VAL A 42 9.68 -2.58 14.22
CA VAL A 42 8.67 -3.28 15.02
C VAL A 42 7.58 -3.86 14.12
N ALA A 43 7.02 -3.07 13.19
CA ALA A 43 6.00 -3.57 12.25
C ALA A 43 6.50 -4.78 11.42
N LYS A 44 7.78 -4.79 11.03
CA LYS A 44 8.44 -5.87 10.30
C LYS A 44 8.74 -7.09 11.15
N THR A 45 8.66 -7.03 12.48
CA THR A 45 9.01 -8.16 13.36
C THR A 45 7.87 -8.66 14.25
N VAL A 46 6.86 -7.84 14.55
CA VAL A 46 5.77 -8.23 15.46
C VAL A 46 4.98 -9.42 14.96
N SER A 47 4.49 -10.22 15.90
CA SER A 47 3.67 -11.39 15.61
C SER A 47 2.33 -11.01 14.95
N LEU A 48 1.96 -11.73 13.88
CA LEU A 48 0.70 -11.53 13.14
C LEU A 48 -0.38 -12.45 13.70
N ARG A 49 -1.13 -11.96 14.70
CA ARG A 49 -2.21 -12.71 15.37
C ARG A 49 -3.49 -11.90 15.34
N GLU A 50 -4.52 -12.40 14.65
CA GLU A 50 -5.88 -11.86 14.78
C GLU A 50 -6.43 -12.28 16.14
N SER A 51 -6.46 -11.34 17.06
CA SER A 51 -7.32 -11.32 18.23
C SER A 51 -7.69 -9.86 18.43
N GLU A 52 -8.99 -9.54 18.45
CA GLU A 52 -9.52 -8.18 18.32
C GLU A 52 -8.93 -7.18 19.33
N ASP A 53 -8.46 -7.65 20.49
CA ASP A 53 -7.87 -6.80 21.54
C ASP A 53 -6.32 -6.82 21.61
N ASP A 54 -5.63 -7.70 20.87
CA ASP A 54 -4.19 -7.95 21.04
C ASP A 54 -3.39 -8.01 19.72
N ASP A 55 -3.92 -7.49 18.62
CA ASP A 55 -3.22 -7.47 17.34
C ASP A 55 -2.12 -6.39 17.33
N LEU A 56 -0.92 -6.79 17.75
CA LEU A 56 0.26 -5.91 17.83
C LEU A 56 0.61 -5.28 16.48
N PHE A 57 0.35 -5.99 15.37
CA PHE A 57 0.62 -5.45 14.05
C PHE A 57 -0.32 -4.29 13.74
N LEU A 58 -1.62 -4.46 13.96
CA LEU A 58 -2.59 -3.39 13.75
C LEU A 58 -2.33 -2.20 14.70
N MET A 59 -2.01 -2.44 15.98
CA MET A 59 -1.67 -1.36 16.92
C MET A 59 -0.49 -0.51 16.46
N VAL A 60 0.53 -1.13 15.85
CA VAL A 60 1.69 -0.44 15.30
C VAL A 60 1.31 0.30 14.02
N MET A 61 0.58 -0.35 13.12
CA MET A 61 0.13 0.25 11.87
C MET A 61 -0.88 1.39 12.05
N GLU A 62 -1.64 1.41 13.15
CA GLU A 62 -2.50 2.53 13.54
C GLU A 62 -1.72 3.81 13.83
N ILE A 63 -0.50 3.69 14.36
CA ILE A 63 0.39 4.84 14.55
C ILE A 63 0.80 5.37 13.17
N ALA A 64 1.19 4.50 12.24
CA ALA A 64 1.51 4.91 10.86
C ALA A 64 0.30 5.56 10.16
N ASN A 65 -0.90 5.00 10.33
CA ASN A 65 -2.12 5.58 9.78
C ASN A 65 -2.38 7.00 10.33
N SER A 66 -2.17 7.20 11.64
CA SER A 66 -2.36 8.51 12.27
C SER A 66 -1.46 9.59 11.67
N PHE A 67 -0.31 9.22 11.11
CA PHE A 67 0.53 10.12 10.32
C PHE A 67 0.02 10.35 8.91
N LEU A 68 -0.36 9.27 8.21
CA LEU A 68 -0.88 9.37 6.83
C LEU A 68 -2.18 10.18 6.75
N ALA A 69 -2.92 10.25 7.87
CA ALA A 69 -4.15 11.01 8.01
C ALA A 69 -3.92 12.51 8.34
N LEU A 70 -2.67 12.97 8.46
CA LEU A 70 -2.39 14.40 8.67
C LEU A 70 -2.72 15.21 7.41
N ASP A 71 -3.17 16.45 7.62
CA ASP A 71 -3.43 17.40 6.54
C ASP A 71 -2.15 17.72 5.76
N LEU A 72 -2.25 17.74 4.43
CA LEU A 72 -1.12 17.77 3.50
C LEU A 72 -0.57 19.19 3.21
N ASP A 73 -0.73 20.12 4.16
CA ASP A 73 -0.56 21.56 3.92
C ASP A 73 0.89 22.07 4.03
N THR A 74 1.88 21.23 4.39
CA THR A 74 3.25 21.68 4.65
C THR A 74 4.33 20.84 3.97
N ALA A 75 5.44 21.48 3.57
CA ALA A 75 6.56 20.84 2.85
C ALA A 75 7.32 19.81 3.72
N GLU A 76 7.54 20.11 5.00
CA GLU A 76 8.24 19.20 5.94
C GLU A 76 7.45 17.91 6.20
N VAL A 77 6.11 18.00 6.14
CA VAL A 77 5.23 16.84 6.23
C VAL A 77 5.48 15.87 5.06
N PHE A 78 5.78 16.36 3.86
CA PHE A 78 6.01 15.50 2.69
C PHE A 78 7.27 14.63 2.79
N GLU A 79 8.40 15.12 3.33
CA GLU A 79 9.62 14.31 3.41
C GLU A 79 9.43 13.09 4.33
N ASN A 80 8.90 13.31 5.54
CA ASN A 80 8.67 12.22 6.48
C ASN A 80 7.48 11.34 6.05
N MET A 81 6.47 11.89 5.37
CA MET A 81 5.41 11.09 4.75
C MET A 81 5.92 10.21 3.61
N GLU A 82 6.89 10.68 2.83
CA GLU A 82 7.47 9.91 1.73
C GLU A 82 8.24 8.68 2.25
N ILE A 83 9.02 8.86 3.32
CA ILE A 83 9.69 7.79 4.05
C ILE A 83 8.67 6.83 4.63
N LEU A 84 7.70 7.35 5.40
CA LEU A 84 6.67 6.56 6.05
C LEU A 84 5.87 5.73 5.04
N THR A 85 5.45 6.34 3.92
CA THR A 85 4.72 5.65 2.85
C THR A 85 5.57 4.55 2.23
N GLY A 86 6.84 4.85 1.98
CA GLY A 86 7.81 3.86 1.48
C GLY A 86 7.91 2.66 2.40
N ASP A 87 8.01 2.90 3.70
CA ASP A 87 8.11 1.83 4.70
C ASP A 87 6.80 1.04 4.86
N VAL A 88 5.62 1.66 4.77
CA VAL A 88 4.34 0.93 4.72
C VAL A 88 4.29 -0.01 3.51
N CYS A 89 4.74 0.47 2.35
CA CYS A 89 4.84 -0.35 1.14
C CYS A 89 5.86 -1.49 1.30
N GLN A 90 6.96 -1.25 2.00
CA GLN A 90 7.95 -2.28 2.31
C GLN A 90 7.41 -3.32 3.28
N VAL A 91 6.67 -2.92 4.33
CA VAL A 91 5.99 -3.84 5.23
C VAL A 91 5.01 -4.73 4.46
N LEU A 92 4.24 -4.16 3.53
CA LEU A 92 3.37 -4.93 2.66
C LEU A 92 4.14 -6.01 1.90
N ALA A 93 5.26 -5.65 1.28
CA ALA A 93 6.06 -6.57 0.47
C ALA A 93 6.74 -7.66 1.31
N GLU A 94 7.45 -7.28 2.37
CA GLU A 94 8.25 -8.20 3.20
C GLU A 94 7.39 -9.15 4.03
N ARG A 95 6.24 -8.67 4.50
CA ARG A 95 5.33 -9.49 5.32
C ARG A 95 4.25 -10.17 4.50
N PHE A 96 4.19 -9.94 3.18
CA PHE A 96 3.05 -10.34 2.34
C PHE A 96 2.64 -11.79 2.54
N SER A 97 3.58 -12.74 2.52
CA SER A 97 3.31 -14.17 2.69
C SER A 97 2.68 -14.52 4.05
N ASP A 98 2.94 -13.71 5.07
CA ASP A 98 2.47 -13.94 6.43
C ASP A 98 1.23 -13.14 6.80
N LEU A 99 0.89 -12.09 6.03
CA LEU A 99 -0.30 -11.29 6.28
C LEU A 99 -1.55 -12.18 6.29
N ARG A 100 -2.49 -11.78 7.13
CA ARG A 100 -3.86 -12.29 7.11
C ARG A 100 -4.74 -11.27 6.40
N SER A 101 -5.97 -11.66 6.12
CA SER A 101 -6.87 -10.83 5.33
C SER A 101 -7.15 -9.49 6.00
N SER A 102 -7.33 -9.45 7.33
CA SER A 102 -7.51 -8.21 8.09
C SER A 102 -6.31 -7.27 7.94
N HIS A 103 -5.09 -7.80 8.10
CA HIS A 103 -3.85 -7.01 8.00
C HIS A 103 -3.68 -6.44 6.59
N LEU A 104 -3.89 -7.26 5.55
CA LEU A 104 -3.78 -6.80 4.16
C LEU A 104 -4.85 -5.74 3.86
N HIS A 105 -6.09 -5.96 4.29
CA HIS A 105 -7.18 -5.01 4.10
C HIS A 105 -6.86 -3.68 4.78
N TYR A 106 -6.34 -3.71 6.02
CA TYR A 106 -5.92 -2.52 6.73
C TYR A 106 -4.84 -1.73 5.99
N ILE A 107 -3.79 -2.41 5.51
CA ILE A 107 -2.71 -1.74 4.75
C ILE A 107 -3.25 -1.12 3.46
N ILE A 108 -4.09 -1.84 2.71
CA ILE A 108 -4.69 -1.32 1.48
C ILE A 108 -5.56 -0.10 1.78
N HIS A 109 -6.35 -0.18 2.86
CA HIS A 109 -7.24 0.89 3.27
C HIS A 109 -6.47 2.18 3.56
N ILE A 110 -5.45 2.14 4.43
CA ILE A 110 -4.69 3.35 4.79
C ILE A 110 -3.95 3.96 3.58
N LEU A 111 -3.46 3.11 2.67
CA LEU A 111 -2.80 3.55 1.43
C LEU A 111 -3.80 4.18 0.45
N CYS A 112 -5.00 3.60 0.31
CA CYS A 112 -6.06 4.14 -0.55
C CYS A 112 -6.62 5.45 0.01
N GLU A 113 -6.86 5.54 1.31
CA GLU A 113 -7.31 6.78 1.96
C GLU A 113 -6.28 7.90 1.80
N HIS A 114 -4.99 7.59 1.96
CA HIS A 114 -3.94 8.58 1.75
C HIS A 114 -3.90 9.08 0.29
N LEU A 115 -4.01 8.18 -0.69
CA LEU A 115 -4.18 8.59 -2.10
C LEU A 115 -5.44 9.44 -2.31
N HIS A 116 -6.55 9.07 -1.68
CA HIS A 116 -7.79 9.83 -1.78
C HIS A 116 -7.62 11.26 -1.26
N SER A 117 -6.92 11.43 -0.13
CA SER A 117 -6.56 12.73 0.43
C SER A 117 -5.67 13.54 -0.53
N HIS A 118 -4.65 12.93 -1.13
CA HIS A 118 -3.81 13.60 -2.13
C HIS A 118 -4.63 14.18 -3.29
N TYR A 119 -5.54 13.40 -3.86
CA TYR A 119 -6.40 13.85 -4.95
C TYR A 119 -7.43 14.89 -4.47
N GLN A 120 -7.98 14.78 -3.25
CA GLN A 120 -8.88 15.79 -2.68
C GLN A 120 -8.20 17.15 -2.51
N HIS A 121 -6.93 17.18 -2.13
CA HIS A 121 -6.14 18.40 -1.98
C HIS A 121 -5.54 18.91 -3.31
N GLY A 122 -5.88 18.28 -4.45
CA GLY A 122 -5.40 18.69 -5.76
C GLY A 122 -3.92 18.41 -6.01
N LEU A 123 -3.30 17.49 -5.26
CA LEU A 123 -1.92 17.07 -5.44
C LEU A 123 -1.81 16.10 -6.63
N VAL A 124 -1.92 16.66 -7.84
CA VAL A 124 -1.98 15.92 -9.13
C VAL A 124 -0.80 16.21 -10.06
N ARG A 125 0.25 16.86 -9.54
CA ARG A 125 1.45 17.28 -10.29
C ARG A 125 2.71 16.75 -9.58
N GLU A 126 3.85 17.41 -9.73
CA GLU A 126 5.13 16.96 -9.17
C GLU A 126 5.12 16.81 -7.63
N ILE A 127 4.41 17.69 -6.91
CA ILE A 127 4.36 17.61 -5.44
C ILE A 127 3.69 16.31 -4.99
N GLY A 128 4.37 15.57 -4.11
CA GLY A 128 3.92 14.27 -3.61
C GLY A 128 3.88 13.18 -4.68
N CYS A 129 4.51 13.37 -5.85
CA CYS A 129 4.47 12.36 -6.91
C CYS A 129 5.18 11.07 -6.46
N GLU A 130 6.30 11.16 -5.75
CA GLU A 130 7.01 9.98 -5.22
C GLU A 130 6.13 9.13 -4.31
N ILE A 131 5.33 9.77 -3.45
CA ILE A 131 4.35 9.10 -2.59
C ILE A 131 3.35 8.33 -3.46
N ARG A 132 2.71 9.01 -4.42
CA ARG A 132 1.69 8.38 -5.29
C ARG A 132 2.29 7.24 -6.12
N GLU A 133 3.49 7.42 -6.68
CA GLU A 133 4.20 6.38 -7.43
C GLU A 133 4.47 5.14 -6.59
N ARG A 134 4.93 5.30 -5.34
CA ARG A 134 5.20 4.18 -4.42
C ARG A 134 3.92 3.43 -4.10
N ILE A 135 2.84 4.13 -3.76
CA ILE A 135 1.57 3.51 -3.40
C ILE A 135 0.98 2.76 -4.60
N PHE A 136 0.90 3.39 -5.79
CA PHE A 136 0.39 2.69 -6.97
C PHE A 136 1.25 1.51 -7.35
N SER A 137 2.57 1.61 -7.22
CA SER A 137 3.48 0.49 -7.47
C SER A 137 3.19 -0.69 -6.53
N ALA A 138 2.93 -0.44 -5.25
CA ALA A 138 2.63 -1.47 -4.27
C ALA A 138 1.22 -2.07 -4.46
N LEU A 139 0.19 -1.24 -4.60
CA LEU A 139 -1.20 -1.70 -4.74
C LEU A 139 -1.42 -2.46 -6.05
N LEU A 140 -0.84 -2.00 -7.16
CA LEU A 140 -0.99 -2.62 -8.48
C LEU A 140 -0.06 -3.83 -8.69
N THR A 141 0.66 -4.23 -7.65
CA THR A 141 1.43 -5.46 -7.59
C THR A 141 0.63 -6.63 -7.02
N LEU A 142 -0.46 -6.34 -6.30
CA LEU A 142 -1.38 -7.33 -5.79
C LEU A 142 -2.22 -7.92 -6.93
N VAL A 143 -1.97 -9.19 -7.25
CA VAL A 143 -2.75 -9.96 -8.21
C VAL A 143 -3.20 -11.29 -7.59
N CYS A 144 -4.04 -12.07 -8.28
CA CYS A 144 -4.27 -13.46 -7.89
C CYS A 144 -3.67 -14.41 -8.92
N ASN A 145 -3.30 -15.62 -8.46
CA ASN A 145 -2.90 -16.70 -9.33
C ASN A 145 -4.14 -17.47 -9.82
N PRO A 146 -4.51 -17.44 -11.11
CA PRO A 146 -5.79 -18.01 -11.57
C PRO A 146 -6.02 -19.50 -11.20
N PRO A 147 -5.03 -20.40 -11.20
CA PRO A 147 -5.25 -21.79 -10.82
C PRO A 147 -5.53 -22.01 -9.32
N SER A 148 -4.97 -21.18 -8.42
CA SER A 148 -5.08 -21.37 -6.97
C SER A 148 -5.93 -20.32 -6.27
N GLU A 149 -6.22 -19.22 -6.95
CA GLU A 149 -6.96 -18.04 -6.48
C GLU A 149 -6.34 -17.31 -5.29
N GLN A 150 -5.15 -17.75 -4.90
CA GLN A 150 -4.32 -17.14 -3.88
C GLN A 150 -3.77 -15.81 -4.38
N MET A 151 -3.69 -14.85 -3.47
CA MET A 151 -3.09 -13.55 -3.76
C MET A 151 -1.57 -13.70 -3.91
N VAL A 152 -1.03 -12.97 -4.86
CA VAL A 152 0.39 -12.94 -5.21
C VAL A 152 0.84 -11.48 -5.24
N PHE A 153 1.97 -11.21 -4.61
CA PHE A 153 2.69 -9.95 -4.73
C PHE A 153 3.76 -10.12 -5.82
N LYS A 154 3.47 -9.62 -7.03
CA LYS A 154 4.33 -9.77 -8.21
C LYS A 154 5.50 -8.80 -8.24
N ILE A 155 6.72 -9.31 -8.13
CA ILE A 155 7.89 -8.43 -8.14
C ILE A 155 8.27 -8.11 -9.58
N PHE A 156 7.92 -6.90 -10.02
CA PHE A 156 8.23 -6.45 -11.36
C PHE A 156 9.67 -5.97 -11.46
N LYS A 157 10.52 -6.77 -12.11
CA LYS A 157 11.89 -6.36 -12.46
C LYS A 157 11.84 -5.09 -13.31
N ALA A 158 12.40 -4.00 -12.78
CA ALA A 158 12.55 -2.77 -13.54
C ALA A 158 13.43 -3.02 -14.77
N ASN A 159 13.07 -2.39 -15.87
CA ASN A 159 13.88 -2.38 -17.09
C ASN A 159 15.23 -1.70 -16.75
N PRO A 160 16.40 -2.31 -17.01
CA PRO A 160 17.71 -1.81 -16.55
C PRO A 160 18.10 -0.41 -17.06
N PHE A 161 17.32 0.18 -17.97
CA PHE A 161 17.55 1.50 -18.55
C PHE A 161 16.75 2.64 -17.90
N VAL A 162 15.88 2.36 -16.92
CA VAL A 162 15.13 3.43 -16.23
C VAL A 162 15.87 3.78 -14.95
N PHE A 163 16.34 5.02 -14.87
CA PHE A 163 16.98 5.65 -13.70
C PHE A 163 15.97 5.82 -12.54
N ILE A 164 15.37 4.74 -12.05
CA ILE A 164 14.58 4.74 -10.81
C ILE A 164 15.54 4.39 -9.68
N LYS A 165 16.36 5.36 -9.28
CA LYS A 165 17.43 5.18 -8.28
C LYS A 165 16.91 4.79 -6.89
N TYR A 166 15.61 4.96 -6.62
CA TYR A 166 15.03 4.75 -5.29
C TYR A 166 14.12 3.51 -5.17
N PHE A 167 13.33 3.16 -6.20
CA PHE A 167 12.52 1.94 -6.15
C PHE A 167 13.32 0.66 -6.49
N ALA A 168 14.37 0.81 -7.32
CA ALA A 168 15.24 -0.32 -7.66
C ALA A 168 16.06 -0.84 -6.47
N SER A 169 16.21 -0.06 -5.39
CA SER A 169 16.92 -0.52 -4.19
C SER A 169 16.02 -1.17 -3.14
N VAL A 170 14.70 -0.90 -3.16
CA VAL A 170 13.79 -1.27 -2.05
C VAL A 170 12.95 -2.52 -2.39
N CYS A 171 12.76 -2.84 -3.67
CA CYS A 171 12.04 -4.06 -4.09
C CYS A 171 12.86 -4.98 -4.99
N ILE A 172 14.17 -4.73 -5.18
CA ILE A 172 15.06 -5.59 -5.97
C ILE A 172 16.12 -6.22 -5.05
N GLY A 173 15.66 -6.91 -4.01
CA GLY A 173 16.34 -8.14 -3.62
C GLY A 173 15.93 -9.26 -4.58
N GLU A 174 16.72 -10.31 -4.68
CA GLU A 174 16.52 -11.50 -5.52
C GLU A 174 15.27 -12.32 -5.14
N PHE A 175 14.10 -11.69 -5.12
CA PHE A 175 12.86 -12.32 -4.67
C PHE A 175 11.99 -12.68 -5.88
N ASP A 176 11.57 -13.95 -5.91
CA ASP A 176 10.53 -14.43 -6.80
C ASP A 176 9.15 -13.90 -6.35
N ASP A 177 8.15 -14.04 -7.23
CA ASP A 177 6.76 -13.72 -6.91
C ASP A 177 6.34 -14.35 -5.57
N VAL A 178 5.86 -13.53 -4.64
CA VAL A 178 5.51 -14.00 -3.30
C VAL A 178 4.04 -14.36 -3.26
N THR A 179 3.73 -15.64 -3.02
CA THR A 179 2.35 -16.12 -2.89
C THR A 179 1.91 -16.10 -1.42
N ASN A 180 0.71 -15.58 -1.14
CA ASN A 180 0.07 -15.68 0.17
C ASN A 180 -1.01 -16.78 0.11
N VAL A 181 -0.75 -17.89 0.81
CA VAL A 181 -1.66 -19.05 0.84
C VAL A 181 -2.89 -18.86 1.72
N ARG A 182 -2.91 -17.80 2.56
CA ARG A 182 -3.96 -17.50 3.53
C ARG A 182 -5.01 -16.53 2.98
N ILE A 183 -4.72 -15.86 1.86
CA ILE A 183 -5.60 -14.84 1.28
C ILE A 183 -5.92 -15.24 -0.16
N CYS A 184 -7.21 -15.36 -0.46
CA CYS A 184 -7.71 -15.63 -1.79
C CYS A 184 -8.62 -14.50 -2.27
N ARG A 185 -8.72 -14.32 -3.60
CA ARG A 185 -9.72 -13.42 -4.19
C ARG A 185 -11.13 -13.80 -3.77
N ALA A 186 -12.02 -12.82 -3.65
CA ALA A 186 -13.44 -13.06 -3.47
C ALA A 186 -14.07 -13.61 -4.77
N GLY A 187 -15.11 -14.43 -4.62
CA GLY A 187 -15.81 -15.06 -5.75
C GLY A 187 -16.91 -15.98 -5.26
N GLY A 188 -17.86 -16.34 -6.13
CA GLY A 188 -18.86 -17.37 -5.81
C GLY A 188 -18.27 -18.78 -5.78
N ASP A 189 -17.07 -18.93 -6.35
CA ASP A 189 -16.28 -20.15 -6.50
C ASP A 189 -15.12 -20.26 -5.51
N THR A 190 -14.90 -19.23 -4.69
CA THR A 190 -13.80 -19.16 -3.72
C THR A 190 -14.31 -18.86 -2.32
N ASN A 191 -13.61 -19.34 -1.29
CA ASN A 191 -13.86 -18.94 0.11
C ASN A 191 -13.08 -17.65 0.47
N GLY A 192 -12.54 -16.96 -0.52
CA GLY A 192 -11.74 -15.76 -0.32
C GLY A 192 -12.61 -14.53 -0.07
N ASN A 193 -12.00 -13.50 0.51
CA ASN A 193 -12.68 -12.24 0.83
C ASN A 193 -11.96 -11.01 0.24
N PHE A 194 -10.82 -11.19 -0.44
CA PHE A 194 -10.10 -10.08 -1.05
C PHE A 194 -10.88 -9.50 -2.24
N LYS A 195 -11.16 -8.20 -2.20
CA LYS A 195 -11.83 -7.48 -3.29
C LYS A 195 -10.94 -6.33 -3.77
N TRP A 196 -10.91 -6.14 -5.08
CA TRP A 196 -10.17 -5.06 -5.73
C TRP A 196 -10.92 -3.71 -5.72
N SER A 197 -11.98 -3.59 -4.92
CA SER A 197 -12.90 -2.44 -4.96
C SER A 197 -12.26 -1.11 -4.58
N GLU A 198 -11.47 -1.07 -3.50
CA GLU A 198 -10.84 0.17 -3.04
C GLU A 198 -9.73 0.62 -4.00
N ILE A 199 -8.89 -0.34 -4.42
CA ILE A 199 -7.84 -0.09 -5.42
C ILE A 199 -8.46 0.44 -6.72
N CYS A 200 -9.57 -0.16 -7.18
CA CYS A 200 -10.27 0.30 -8.37
C CYS A 200 -10.74 1.76 -8.26
N VAL A 201 -11.23 2.18 -7.09
CA VAL A 201 -11.68 3.57 -6.88
C VAL A 201 -10.53 4.55 -7.01
N VAL A 202 -9.41 4.32 -6.30
CA VAL A 202 -8.27 5.25 -6.35
C VAL A 202 -7.58 5.25 -7.71
N VAL A 203 -7.53 4.11 -8.40
CA VAL A 203 -7.01 4.01 -9.77
C VAL A 203 -7.88 4.76 -10.76
N THR A 204 -9.20 4.61 -10.67
CA THR A 204 -10.14 5.34 -11.54
C THR A 204 -9.96 6.84 -11.35
N ARG A 205 -9.91 7.28 -10.09
CA ARG A 205 -9.71 8.69 -9.75
C ARG A 205 -8.39 9.23 -10.28
N ALA A 206 -7.30 8.47 -10.14
CA ALA A 206 -6.01 8.86 -10.68
C ALA A 206 -6.02 8.98 -12.21
N ILE A 207 -6.71 8.08 -12.92
CA ILE A 207 -6.85 8.18 -14.39
C ILE A 207 -7.60 9.45 -14.80
N GLU A 208 -8.59 9.87 -14.00
CA GLU A 208 -9.38 11.08 -14.27
C GLU A 208 -8.62 12.38 -13.95
N GLU A 209 -7.87 12.41 -12.85
CA GLU A 209 -7.34 13.64 -12.26
C GLU A 209 -5.81 13.84 -12.41
N GLU A 210 -5.01 12.76 -12.50
CA GLU A 210 -3.55 12.84 -12.47
C GLU A 210 -2.97 13.57 -13.70
N LEU A 211 -2.09 14.54 -13.45
CA LEU A 211 -1.41 15.32 -14.50
C LEU A 211 0.09 15.00 -14.58
N TRP A 212 0.66 14.28 -13.61
CA TRP A 212 2.06 13.88 -13.65
C TRP A 212 2.25 12.56 -14.43
N PHE A 213 2.93 12.66 -15.58
CA PHE A 213 3.09 11.52 -16.49
C PHE A 213 3.80 10.29 -15.86
N PRO A 214 4.86 10.44 -15.04
CA PRO A 214 5.48 9.32 -14.35
C PRO A 214 4.51 8.46 -13.52
N VAL A 215 3.61 9.09 -12.75
CA VAL A 215 2.56 8.38 -11.97
C VAL A 215 1.59 7.68 -12.93
N MET A 216 1.06 8.40 -13.92
CA MET A 216 0.14 7.84 -14.92
C MET A 216 0.74 6.64 -15.66
N LYS A 217 2.02 6.72 -16.01
CA LYS A 217 2.76 5.65 -16.70
C LYS A 217 2.79 4.38 -15.86
N ILE A 218 3.09 4.48 -14.56
CA ILE A 218 3.09 3.31 -13.65
C ILE A 218 1.70 2.69 -13.60
N ILE A 219 0.66 3.50 -13.43
CA ILE A 219 -0.73 3.03 -13.37
C ILE A 219 -1.08 2.25 -14.65
N LEU A 220 -0.87 2.84 -15.83
CA LEU A 220 -1.21 2.21 -17.10
C LEU A 220 -0.39 0.94 -17.37
N GLN A 221 0.92 0.96 -17.10
CA GLN A 221 1.78 -0.21 -17.30
C GLN A 221 1.36 -1.39 -16.42
N ARG A 222 0.97 -1.13 -15.17
CA ARG A 222 0.54 -2.17 -14.23
C ARG A 222 -0.88 -2.64 -14.52
N LEU A 223 -1.79 -1.72 -14.88
CA LEU A 223 -3.16 -2.07 -15.26
C LEU A 223 -3.19 -3.08 -16.40
N CYS A 224 -2.35 -2.94 -17.43
CA CYS A 224 -2.22 -3.90 -18.52
C CYS A 224 -1.98 -5.35 -18.05
N ARG A 225 -1.36 -5.54 -16.88
CA ARG A 225 -1.11 -6.86 -16.30
C ARG A 225 -2.24 -7.34 -15.41
N ILE A 226 -2.85 -6.44 -14.65
CA ILE A 226 -3.98 -6.80 -13.80
C ILE A 226 -5.19 -7.21 -14.67
N VAL A 227 -5.38 -6.57 -15.84
CA VAL A 227 -6.47 -6.92 -16.78
C VAL A 227 -6.36 -8.32 -17.39
N GLU A 228 -5.17 -8.94 -17.35
CA GLU A 228 -4.99 -10.34 -17.71
C GLU A 228 -5.67 -11.27 -16.68
N VAL A 229 -5.81 -10.82 -15.43
CA VAL A 229 -6.46 -11.56 -14.33
C VAL A 229 -7.88 -11.05 -14.15
N ARG A 230 -8.74 -11.42 -15.10
CA ARG A 230 -10.13 -10.96 -15.20
C ARG A 230 -10.90 -11.09 -13.88
N ASP A 231 -10.85 -12.25 -13.25
CA ASP A 231 -11.69 -12.57 -12.10
C ASP A 231 -11.36 -11.70 -10.88
N LEU A 232 -10.09 -11.28 -10.74
CA LEU A 232 -9.67 -10.35 -9.71
C LEU A 232 -10.33 -8.98 -9.88
N ILE A 233 -10.27 -8.41 -11.09
CA ILE A 233 -10.80 -7.05 -11.35
C ILE A 233 -12.31 -7.02 -11.12
N PHE A 234 -13.03 -8.06 -11.56
CA PHE A 234 -14.48 -8.09 -11.40
C PHE A 234 -14.93 -8.18 -9.93
N THR A 235 -14.04 -8.52 -8.99
CA THR A 235 -14.33 -8.41 -7.54
C THR A 235 -14.59 -6.97 -7.09
N ALA A 236 -14.18 -5.95 -7.86
CA ALA A 236 -14.46 -4.55 -7.56
C ALA A 236 -15.96 -4.18 -7.70
N GLY A 237 -16.72 -4.98 -8.46
CA GLY A 237 -18.12 -4.73 -8.78
C GLY A 237 -18.30 -4.05 -10.15
N THR A 238 -19.39 -4.40 -10.83
CA THR A 238 -19.68 -3.99 -12.21
C THR A 238 -19.68 -2.47 -12.40
N GLU A 239 -20.29 -1.73 -11.49
CA GLU A 239 -20.36 -0.25 -11.55
C GLU A 239 -18.97 0.39 -11.52
N ARG A 240 -18.07 -0.10 -10.66
CA ARG A 240 -16.71 0.44 -10.55
C ARG A 240 -15.87 0.12 -11.78
N ILE A 241 -16.01 -1.09 -12.32
CA ILE A 241 -15.32 -1.48 -13.56
C ILE A 241 -15.81 -0.68 -14.76
N GLU A 242 -17.10 -0.38 -14.81
CA GLU A 242 -17.64 0.50 -15.84
C GLU A 242 -17.07 1.93 -15.75
N LYS A 243 -16.98 2.48 -14.53
CA LYS A 243 -16.33 3.78 -14.29
C LYS A 243 -14.86 3.77 -14.74
N LEU A 244 -14.09 2.76 -14.34
CA LEU A 244 -12.69 2.59 -14.76
C LEU A 244 -12.55 2.52 -16.29
N LYS A 245 -13.39 1.72 -16.95
CA LYS A 245 -13.43 1.61 -18.42
C LYS A 245 -13.68 2.98 -19.06
N ASN A 246 -14.68 3.71 -18.58
CA ASN A 246 -15.03 5.03 -19.12
C ASN A 246 -13.90 6.04 -18.90
N ALA A 247 -13.23 6.02 -17.74
CA ALA A 247 -12.08 6.86 -17.45
C ALA A 247 -10.90 6.58 -18.40
N ILE A 248 -10.59 5.31 -18.68
CA ILE A 248 -9.53 4.93 -19.63
C ILE A 248 -9.87 5.40 -21.06
N ILE A 249 -11.12 5.26 -21.49
CA ILE A 249 -11.57 5.73 -22.81
C ILE A 249 -11.44 7.26 -22.90
N ALA A 250 -11.87 7.99 -21.86
CA ALA A 250 -11.73 9.43 -21.80
C ALA A 250 -10.26 9.87 -21.85
N LEU A 251 -9.38 9.17 -21.12
CA LEU A 251 -7.94 9.41 -21.15
C LEU A 251 -7.38 9.23 -22.58
N TYR A 252 -7.75 8.16 -23.27
CA TYR A 252 -7.32 7.92 -24.65
C TYR A 252 -7.73 9.08 -25.58
N HIS A 253 -8.98 9.53 -25.48
CA HIS A 253 -9.46 10.66 -26.29
C HIS A 253 -8.75 11.99 -25.97
N LYS A 254 -8.28 12.19 -24.73
CA LYS A 254 -7.53 13.38 -24.32
C LYS A 254 -6.14 13.47 -24.97
N PHE A 255 -5.52 12.34 -25.34
CA PHE A 255 -4.14 12.30 -25.85
C PHE A 255 -4.02 11.95 -27.35
N VAL A 256 -5.11 11.51 -27.99
CA VAL A 256 -5.12 11.12 -29.42
C VAL A 256 -5.77 12.18 -30.31
N LEU A 257 -6.41 13.20 -29.73
CA LEU A 257 -6.89 14.41 -30.41
C LEU A 257 -6.04 15.61 -29.99
#